data_AF-A0A0S6X297-F1
#
_entry.id   AF-A0A0S6X297-F1
#
_cell.length_a   1.000
_cell.length_b   1.000
_cell.length_c   1.000
_cell.angle_alpha   90.00
_cell.angle_beta   90.00
_cell.angle_gamma   90.00
#
_symmetry.space_group_name_H-M   'P 1'
#
loop_
_entity.id
_entity.type
_entity.pdbx_description
1 polymer ?
#
loop_
_entity_poly.entity_id
_entity_poly.type
_entity_poly.pdbx_seq_one_letter_code
_entity_poly.pdbx_strand_id
1 'polypeptide(L)'
;MHYTLVLSPEGPSVVRLIENVNKLAPYGLARQTLRVGNVATMMNGMMKLLLAKVSIGTLTNWIGISAGADEGMNLLQQIISTVLGWDKRELKKRLDKIDKDKNRPSNDVKEAIKKWVCEESQPEHLQTRDMSKMSEEQHSLALEYLSLILSIRDRDQLVQVLCRSNPDHLTQGIRDAVAAYEPLIRQVHQAVNLSDTVSDFQAFVSDMLKVCKPDKPGVGEEAVAPSVEDFLDLLHKHQQSLHKFLHQVTKNGVEISEWFRVWCHDTATHFQHDTPDDAEFPPVIEMMALAFEKLPKDDQEKVRVELDSYTEYLNKIHEGSSARIREVVQNDAARQQSKSTPGTPSPSPSVSTHKESISAQQSKRTMYGPGAYLAKWQDLLDKTEITPAKAFGSPRFGSDKSVREESSKDVDGNVQDVGVDVEEKIEQSKAAIPPKTETTLSALGPRFKAILRGEDLIRAEV
;
A
#
# COMPACT_ATOMS: atom_id res chain seq x y z
N MET A 1 6.56 1.08 -4.22
CA MET A 1 6.12 -0.13 -4.95
C MET A 1 6.64 -1.38 -4.29
N HIS A 2 7.96 -1.62 -4.26
CA HIS A 2 8.57 -2.79 -3.61
C HIS A 2 8.05 -3.03 -2.18
N TYR A 3 8.13 -2.04 -1.30
CA TYR A 3 7.59 -2.14 0.07
C TYR A 3 6.11 -2.57 0.11
N THR A 4 5.24 -1.86 -0.61
CA THR A 4 3.79 -2.08 -0.57
C THR A 4 3.37 -3.41 -1.19
N LEU A 5 4.03 -3.86 -2.26
CA LEU A 5 3.61 -5.02 -3.04
C LEU A 5 4.33 -6.31 -2.65
N VAL A 6 5.51 -6.23 -2.03
CA VAL A 6 6.36 -7.38 -1.67
C VAL A 6 6.55 -7.50 -0.17
N LEU A 7 6.99 -6.43 0.51
CA LEU A 7 7.35 -6.52 1.94
C LEU A 7 6.16 -6.38 2.90
N SER A 8 5.10 -5.73 2.44
CA SER A 8 3.86 -5.57 3.18
C SER A 8 3.18 -6.93 3.32
N PRO A 9 2.64 -7.27 4.49
CA PRO A 9 1.88 -8.50 4.68
C PRO A 9 0.68 -8.66 3.72
N GLU A 10 0.06 -7.52 3.40
CA GLU A 10 -1.06 -7.44 2.46
C GLU A 10 -0.61 -7.42 1.00
N GLY A 11 0.70 -7.37 0.73
CA GLY A 11 1.28 -7.29 -0.60
C GLY A 11 0.77 -8.40 -1.53
N PRO A 12 0.85 -9.68 -1.16
CA PRO A 12 0.34 -10.79 -1.98
C PRO A 12 -1.16 -10.68 -2.29
N SER A 13 -1.97 -10.28 -1.30
CA SER A 13 -3.41 -10.02 -1.44
C SER A 13 -3.67 -8.96 -2.49
N VAL A 14 -2.95 -7.83 -2.38
CA VAL A 14 -3.06 -6.67 -3.28
C VAL A 14 -2.58 -7.05 -4.68
N VAL A 15 -1.46 -7.76 -4.82
CA VAL A 15 -0.95 -8.24 -6.11
C VAL A 15 -1.96 -9.17 -6.78
N ARG A 16 -2.56 -10.11 -6.04
CA ARG A 16 -3.60 -10.99 -6.56
C ARG A 16 -4.84 -10.21 -6.99
N LEU A 17 -5.27 -9.22 -6.20
CA LEU A 17 -6.41 -8.36 -6.53
C LEU A 17 -6.15 -7.58 -7.82
N ILE A 18 -4.99 -6.92 -7.93
CA ILE A 18 -4.58 -6.19 -9.13
C ILE A 18 -4.49 -7.14 -10.32
N GLU A 19 -3.91 -8.33 -10.16
CA GLU A 19 -3.84 -9.34 -11.23
C GLU A 19 -5.22 -9.76 -11.72
N ASN A 20 -6.16 -10.01 -10.81
CA ASN A 20 -7.52 -10.42 -11.14
C ASN A 20 -8.29 -9.31 -11.87
N VAL A 21 -8.18 -8.06 -11.41
CA VAL A 21 -8.78 -6.91 -12.11
C VAL A 21 -8.13 -6.70 -13.48
N ASN A 22 -6.80 -6.76 -13.57
CA ASN A 22 -6.06 -6.58 -14.81
C ASN A 22 -6.41 -7.62 -15.88
N LYS A 23 -6.70 -8.87 -15.48
CA LYS A 23 -7.17 -9.93 -16.40
C LYS A 23 -8.55 -9.65 -17.00
N LEU A 24 -9.40 -8.94 -16.27
CA LEU A 24 -10.77 -8.64 -16.69
C LEU A 24 -10.91 -7.27 -17.38
N ALA A 25 -9.88 -6.43 -17.27
CA ALA A 25 -9.89 -5.08 -17.84
C ALA A 25 -9.97 -5.12 -19.38
N PRO A 26 -10.91 -4.36 -19.99
CA PRO A 26 -11.19 -4.46 -21.42
C PRO A 26 -10.26 -3.61 -22.27
N TYR A 27 -8.94 -3.78 -22.13
CA TYR A 27 -7.94 -2.90 -22.73
C TYR A 27 -8.11 -2.72 -24.24
N GLY A 28 -8.42 -3.78 -24.99
CA GLY A 28 -8.64 -3.71 -26.44
C GLY A 28 -9.82 -2.80 -26.81
N LEU A 29 -10.97 -2.98 -26.16
CA LEU A 29 -12.16 -2.14 -26.40
C LEU A 29 -11.95 -0.71 -25.92
N ALA A 30 -11.32 -0.53 -24.75
CA ALA A 30 -10.98 0.80 -24.24
C ALA A 30 -10.07 1.54 -25.23
N ARG A 31 -9.02 0.89 -25.73
CA ARG A 31 -8.13 1.44 -26.74
C ARG A 31 -8.85 1.84 -28.02
N GLN A 32 -9.80 1.03 -28.49
CA GLN A 32 -10.58 1.32 -29.69
C GLN A 32 -11.44 2.57 -29.49
N THR A 33 -12.12 2.66 -28.35
CA THR A 33 -12.96 3.82 -28.02
C THR A 33 -12.13 5.09 -27.86
N LEU A 34 -10.95 5.00 -27.24
CA LEU A 34 -10.04 6.15 -27.04
C LEU A 34 -9.42 6.68 -28.34
N ARG A 35 -9.48 5.93 -29.45
CA ARG A 35 -9.07 6.42 -30.78
C ARG A 35 -10.08 7.36 -31.43
N VAL A 36 -11.29 7.46 -30.89
CA VAL A 36 -12.33 8.34 -31.43
C VAL A 36 -11.87 9.79 -31.25
N GLY A 37 -11.76 10.53 -32.36
CA GLY A 37 -11.24 11.90 -32.36
C GLY A 37 -12.16 12.95 -31.74
N ASN A 38 -13.48 12.71 -31.73
CA ASN A 38 -14.42 13.59 -31.02
C ASN A 38 -14.49 13.21 -29.54
N VAL A 39 -14.10 14.12 -28.64
CA VAL A 39 -14.04 13.89 -27.18
C VAL A 39 -15.39 13.48 -26.61
N ALA A 40 -16.48 14.14 -26.99
CA ALA A 40 -17.81 13.83 -26.46
C ALA A 40 -18.29 12.43 -26.91
N THR A 41 -18.02 12.07 -28.16
CA THR A 41 -18.30 10.71 -28.67
C THR A 41 -17.41 9.67 -27.97
N MET A 42 -16.13 9.97 -27.77
CA MET A 42 -15.18 9.12 -27.05
C MET A 42 -15.63 8.88 -25.60
N MET A 43 -15.96 9.94 -24.86
CA MET A 43 -16.43 9.86 -23.47
C MET A 43 -17.73 9.07 -23.38
N ASN A 44 -18.71 9.35 -24.24
CA ASN A 44 -19.94 8.58 -24.30
C ASN A 44 -19.68 7.11 -24.62
N GLY A 45 -18.73 6.82 -25.52
CA GLY A 45 -18.29 5.47 -25.82
C GLY A 45 -17.67 4.78 -24.61
N MET A 46 -16.80 5.48 -23.86
CA MET A 46 -16.14 4.93 -22.66
C MET A 46 -17.15 4.69 -21.54
N MET A 47 -18.08 5.62 -21.35
CA MET A 47 -19.18 5.46 -20.40
C MET A 47 -20.09 4.31 -20.79
N LYS A 48 -20.40 4.13 -22.08
CA LYS A 48 -21.12 2.94 -22.55
C LYS A 48 -20.31 1.67 -22.36
N LEU A 49 -19.01 1.67 -22.59
CA LEU A 49 -18.17 0.48 -22.37
C LEU A 49 -18.20 0.04 -20.90
N LEU A 50 -18.07 0.99 -19.96
CA LEU A 50 -18.04 0.70 -18.53
C LEU A 50 -19.44 0.41 -17.95
N LEU A 51 -20.46 1.13 -18.41
CA LEU A 51 -21.81 1.11 -17.85
C LEU A 51 -22.81 0.30 -18.67
N ALA A 52 -22.42 -0.26 -19.81
CA ALA A 52 -23.28 -1.18 -20.55
C ALA A 52 -23.55 -2.41 -19.68
N LYS A 53 -24.82 -2.79 -19.63
CA LYS A 53 -25.23 -4.06 -19.05
C LYS A 53 -24.61 -5.17 -19.86
N VAL A 54 -23.83 -6.00 -19.21
CA VAL A 54 -23.13 -7.09 -19.89
C VAL A 54 -24.03 -8.33 -19.82
N SER A 55 -24.29 -8.94 -20.97
CA SER A 55 -25.00 -10.22 -20.98
C SER A 55 -24.06 -11.34 -20.50
N ILE A 56 -24.64 -12.35 -19.84
CA ILE A 56 -23.91 -13.54 -19.40
C ILE A 56 -23.13 -14.15 -20.57
N GLY A 57 -23.74 -14.24 -21.76
CA GLY A 57 -23.13 -14.80 -22.97
C GLY A 57 -21.92 -14.03 -23.51
N THR A 58 -21.86 -12.71 -23.30
CA THR A 58 -20.69 -11.90 -23.69
C THR A 58 -19.48 -12.22 -22.82
N LEU A 59 -19.68 -12.57 -21.54
CA LEU A 59 -18.61 -12.89 -20.59
C LEU A 59 -18.15 -14.35 -20.69
N THR A 60 -19.06 -15.29 -20.95
CA THR A 60 -18.70 -16.70 -21.14
C THR A 60 -17.73 -16.87 -22.32
N ASN A 61 -17.92 -16.08 -23.40
CA ASN A 61 -17.02 -16.07 -24.54
C ASN A 61 -15.72 -15.28 -24.30
N TRP A 62 -15.74 -14.29 -23.41
CA TRP A 62 -14.59 -13.43 -23.15
C TRP A 62 -13.59 -14.07 -22.17
N ILE A 63 -14.08 -14.67 -21.07
CA ILE A 63 -13.21 -15.13 -19.95
C ILE A 63 -13.58 -16.56 -19.48
N GLY A 64 -14.58 -17.23 -20.09
CA GLY A 64 -14.92 -18.62 -19.74
C GLY A 64 -15.65 -18.77 -18.39
N ILE A 65 -16.24 -17.70 -17.86
CA ILE A 65 -16.99 -17.70 -16.60
C ILE A 65 -18.46 -17.98 -16.91
N SER A 66 -18.94 -19.19 -16.64
CA SER A 66 -20.31 -19.62 -16.96
C SER A 66 -21.30 -19.54 -15.80
N ALA A 67 -20.89 -19.06 -14.62
CA ALA A 67 -21.73 -19.09 -13.42
C ALA A 67 -21.78 -17.75 -12.67
N GLY A 68 -23.00 -17.20 -12.52
CA GLY A 68 -23.33 -16.17 -11.53
C GLY A 68 -23.37 -14.71 -12.01
N ALA A 69 -23.46 -14.44 -13.31
CA ALA A 69 -23.76 -13.09 -13.76
C ALA A 69 -25.23 -12.78 -13.44
N ASP A 70 -25.47 -11.91 -12.46
CA ASP A 70 -26.80 -11.37 -12.19
C ASP A 70 -27.23 -10.52 -13.39
N GLU A 71 -28.34 -10.87 -14.03
CA GLU A 71 -28.91 -10.12 -15.13
C GLU A 71 -29.21 -8.68 -14.69
N GLY A 72 -28.35 -7.72 -15.07
CA GLY A 72 -28.56 -6.30 -14.77
C GLY A 72 -27.33 -5.48 -14.40
N MET A 73 -26.21 -6.13 -14.02
CA MET A 73 -24.96 -5.42 -13.70
C MET A 73 -24.30 -4.82 -14.95
N ASN A 74 -23.68 -3.65 -14.78
CA ASN A 74 -22.78 -3.13 -15.78
C ASN A 74 -21.39 -3.80 -15.73
N LEU A 75 -20.53 -3.50 -16.71
CA LEU A 75 -19.20 -4.12 -16.80
C LEU A 75 -18.35 -3.89 -15.56
N LEU A 76 -18.33 -2.68 -15.00
CA LEU A 76 -17.52 -2.41 -13.80
C LEU A 76 -18.03 -3.19 -12.58
N GLN A 77 -19.34 -3.16 -12.34
CA GLN A 77 -19.99 -3.93 -11.28
C GLN A 77 -19.72 -5.42 -11.44
N GLN A 78 -19.75 -5.92 -12.66
CA GLN A 78 -19.45 -7.31 -12.96
C GLN A 78 -18.00 -7.67 -12.64
N ILE A 79 -17.03 -6.82 -12.99
CA ILE A 79 -15.62 -7.03 -12.65
C ILE A 79 -15.46 -7.09 -11.12
N ILE A 80 -16.02 -6.12 -10.40
CA ILE A 80 -15.98 -6.07 -8.93
C ILE A 80 -16.59 -7.34 -8.33
N SER A 81 -17.82 -7.68 -8.71
CA SER A 81 -18.54 -8.86 -8.22
C SER A 81 -17.78 -10.16 -8.51
N THR A 82 -17.19 -10.27 -9.70
CA THR A 82 -16.42 -11.46 -10.10
C THR A 82 -15.15 -11.62 -9.26
N VAL A 83 -14.36 -10.55 -9.11
CA VAL A 83 -13.11 -10.57 -8.35
C VAL A 83 -13.37 -10.83 -6.87
N LEU A 84 -14.37 -10.17 -6.28
CA LEU A 84 -14.78 -10.42 -4.89
C LEU A 84 -15.36 -11.83 -4.72
N GLY A 85 -16.03 -12.36 -5.74
CA GLY A 85 -16.51 -13.74 -5.76
C GLY A 85 -15.36 -14.77 -5.77
N TRP A 86 -14.26 -14.49 -6.47
CA TRP A 86 -13.05 -15.32 -6.46
C TRP A 86 -12.39 -15.31 -5.09
N ASP A 87 -12.25 -14.13 -4.49
CA ASP A 87 -11.70 -13.95 -3.14
C ASP A 87 -12.54 -14.71 -2.11
N LYS A 88 -13.87 -14.53 -2.14
CA LYS A 88 -14.82 -15.27 -1.30
C LYS A 88 -14.71 -16.78 -1.45
N ARG A 89 -14.48 -17.30 -2.66
CA ARG A 89 -14.29 -18.75 -2.86
C ARG A 89 -13.02 -19.25 -2.19
N GLU A 90 -11.94 -18.46 -2.20
CA GLU A 90 -10.70 -18.84 -1.52
C GLU A 90 -10.87 -18.82 0.01
N LEU A 91 -11.50 -17.77 0.54
CA LEU A 91 -11.87 -17.69 1.96
C LEU A 91 -12.74 -18.87 2.41
N LYS A 92 -13.70 -19.30 1.58
CA LYS A 92 -14.51 -20.50 1.87
C LYS A 92 -13.69 -21.79 1.90
N LYS A 93 -12.74 -21.98 0.97
CA LYS A 93 -11.85 -23.15 1.01
C LYS A 93 -11.02 -23.21 2.29
N ARG A 94 -10.62 -22.05 2.84
CA ARG A 94 -9.94 -21.98 4.12
C ARG A 94 -10.85 -22.33 5.28
N LEU A 95 -12.09 -21.84 5.25
CA LEU A 95 -13.11 -22.25 6.21
C LEU A 95 -13.31 -23.78 6.21
N ASP A 96 -13.34 -24.39 5.02
CA ASP A 96 -13.43 -25.85 4.86
C ASP A 96 -12.20 -26.59 5.41
N LYS A 97 -11.02 -25.96 5.43
CA LYS A 97 -9.81 -26.53 6.05
C LYS A 97 -9.94 -26.52 7.57
N ILE A 98 -10.40 -25.42 8.17
CA ILE A 98 -10.66 -25.34 9.62
C ILE A 98 -11.71 -26.37 10.04
N ASP A 99 -12.78 -26.55 9.24
CA ASP A 99 -13.82 -27.54 9.54
C ASP A 99 -13.31 -28.99 9.52
N LYS A 100 -12.22 -29.26 8.80
CA LYS A 100 -11.54 -30.56 8.74
C LYS A 100 -10.42 -30.73 9.77
N ASP A 101 -10.06 -29.67 10.48
CA ASP A 101 -8.99 -29.70 11.47
C ASP A 101 -9.37 -30.57 12.69
N LYS A 102 -8.37 -31.24 13.28
CA LYS A 102 -8.57 -32.07 14.48
C LYS A 102 -8.90 -31.23 15.71
N ASN A 103 -8.33 -30.03 15.79
CA ASN A 103 -8.49 -29.06 16.86
C ASN A 103 -9.56 -28.01 16.53
N ARG A 104 -10.42 -28.28 15.54
CA ARG A 104 -11.47 -27.35 15.12
C ARG A 104 -12.35 -26.89 16.31
N PRO A 105 -12.85 -25.65 16.28
CA PRO A 105 -13.82 -25.20 17.27
C PRO A 105 -15.07 -26.10 17.26
N SER A 106 -15.70 -26.26 18.43
CA SER A 106 -16.95 -27.02 18.53
C SER A 106 -18.04 -26.41 17.65
N ASN A 107 -19.03 -27.21 17.24
CA ASN A 107 -20.12 -26.71 16.42
C ASN A 107 -20.90 -25.59 17.14
N ASP A 108 -21.09 -25.70 18.45
CA ASP A 108 -21.74 -24.67 19.28
C ASP A 108 -20.99 -23.33 19.21
N VAL A 109 -19.66 -23.34 19.27
CA VAL A 109 -18.83 -22.13 19.13
C VAL A 109 -18.96 -21.54 17.73
N LYS A 110 -18.94 -22.37 16.68
CA LYS A 110 -19.09 -21.90 15.30
C LYS A 110 -20.48 -21.32 15.03
N GLU A 111 -21.52 -21.91 15.60
CA GLU A 111 -22.90 -21.40 15.53
C GLU A 111 -23.04 -20.08 16.29
N ALA A 112 -22.46 -19.98 17.49
CA ALA A 112 -22.42 -18.73 18.25
C ALA A 112 -21.69 -17.62 17.48
N ILE A 113 -20.55 -17.92 16.84
CA ILE A 113 -19.82 -16.98 15.99
C ILE A 113 -20.68 -16.54 14.80
N LYS A 114 -21.34 -17.47 14.09
CA LYS A 114 -22.21 -17.12 12.96
C LYS A 114 -23.38 -16.25 13.40
N LYS A 115 -24.02 -16.59 14.53
CA LYS A 115 -25.09 -15.80 15.11
C LYS A 115 -24.61 -14.38 15.44
N TRP A 116 -23.45 -14.27 16.10
CA TRP A 116 -22.81 -13.00 16.44
C TRP A 116 -22.57 -12.11 15.21
N VAL A 117 -22.07 -12.69 14.11
CA VAL A 117 -21.80 -11.95 12.87
C VAL A 117 -23.09 -11.48 12.18
N CYS A 118 -24.19 -12.25 12.30
CA CYS A 118 -25.41 -12.07 11.52
C CYS A 118 -26.55 -11.34 12.25
N GLU A 119 -26.67 -11.42 13.58
CA GLU A 119 -27.94 -11.12 14.27
C GLU A 119 -27.93 -10.02 15.36
N GLU A 120 -26.81 -9.50 15.88
CA GLU A 120 -26.89 -8.71 17.14
C GLU A 120 -26.29 -7.28 17.11
N SER A 121 -27.07 -6.36 17.69
CA SER A 121 -26.65 -5.01 18.07
C SER A 121 -25.61 -5.03 19.20
N GLN A 122 -24.78 -3.99 19.25
CA GLN A 122 -23.54 -3.90 20.03
C GLN A 122 -23.55 -4.27 21.54
N PRO A 123 -24.67 -4.16 22.32
CA PRO A 123 -24.62 -4.39 23.77
C PRO A 123 -24.71 -5.86 24.24
N GLU A 124 -25.12 -6.82 23.40
CA GLU A 124 -25.27 -8.24 23.82
C GLU A 124 -23.95 -9.05 23.69
N HIS A 125 -22.93 -8.47 23.07
CA HIS A 125 -21.65 -9.11 22.71
C HIS A 125 -20.72 -9.47 23.88
N LEU A 126 -20.90 -8.86 25.05
CA LEU A 126 -20.02 -9.08 26.20
C LEU A 126 -20.36 -10.39 26.95
N GLN A 127 -21.63 -10.81 26.97
CA GLN A 127 -22.07 -11.98 27.75
C GLN A 127 -21.68 -13.31 27.10
N THR A 128 -21.58 -13.35 25.76
CA THR A 128 -21.19 -14.54 24.99
C THR A 128 -19.71 -14.92 25.17
N ARG A 129 -18.87 -13.95 25.60
CA ARG A 129 -17.41 -14.14 25.71
C ARG A 129 -16.98 -14.85 27.00
N ASP A 130 -17.74 -14.71 28.09
CA ASP A 130 -17.41 -15.31 29.39
C ASP A 130 -17.63 -16.85 29.44
N MET A 131 -18.31 -17.40 28.43
CA MET A 131 -18.62 -18.82 28.32
C MET A 131 -17.58 -19.63 27.52
N SER A 132 -16.57 -18.97 26.94
CA SER A 132 -15.60 -19.58 26.04
C SER A 132 -14.39 -20.18 26.77
N LYS A 133 -14.60 -21.24 27.57
CA LYS A 133 -13.49 -22.09 28.05
C LYS A 133 -13.09 -23.06 26.93
N MET A 134 -12.02 -22.74 26.20
CA MET A 134 -11.46 -23.60 25.15
C MET A 134 -9.93 -23.64 25.23
N SER A 135 -9.30 -24.64 24.60
CA SER A 135 -7.82 -24.70 24.54
C SER A 135 -7.25 -23.53 23.73
N GLU A 136 -5.98 -23.21 23.92
CA GLU A 136 -5.31 -22.13 23.18
C GLU A 136 -5.32 -22.38 21.66
N GLU A 137 -5.12 -23.63 21.24
CA GLU A 137 -5.21 -24.04 19.82
C GLU A 137 -6.63 -23.90 19.26
N GLN A 138 -7.65 -24.32 20.02
CA GLN A 138 -9.05 -24.13 19.64
C GLN A 138 -9.43 -22.65 19.57
N HIS A 139 -8.88 -21.84 20.47
CA HIS A 139 -9.11 -20.40 20.50
C HIS A 139 -8.52 -19.71 19.26
N SER A 140 -7.28 -20.07 18.89
CA SER A 140 -6.63 -19.55 17.69
C SER A 140 -7.44 -19.88 16.42
N LEU A 141 -7.87 -21.13 16.27
CA LEU A 141 -8.72 -21.55 15.14
C LEU A 141 -10.11 -20.89 15.16
N ALA A 142 -10.67 -20.60 16.33
CA ALA A 142 -11.94 -19.87 16.45
C ALA A 142 -11.80 -18.40 16.02
N LEU A 143 -10.68 -17.75 16.34
CA LEU A 143 -10.38 -16.39 15.88
C LEU A 143 -10.16 -16.36 14.37
N GLU A 144 -9.44 -17.34 13.82
CA GLU A 144 -9.28 -17.47 12.36
C GLU A 144 -10.64 -17.68 11.69
N TYR A 145 -11.48 -18.57 12.22
CA TYR A 145 -12.84 -18.82 11.75
C TYR A 145 -13.70 -17.55 11.75
N LEU A 146 -13.65 -16.76 12.84
CA LEU A 146 -14.34 -15.48 12.95
C LEU A 146 -13.84 -14.49 11.88
N SER A 147 -12.52 -14.35 11.72
CA SER A 147 -11.93 -13.44 10.73
C SER A 147 -12.34 -13.79 9.30
N LEU A 148 -12.41 -15.09 8.97
CA LEU A 148 -12.83 -15.61 7.67
C LEU A 148 -14.31 -15.33 7.41
N ILE A 149 -15.18 -15.55 8.39
CA ILE A 149 -16.62 -15.26 8.25
C ILE A 149 -16.86 -13.77 8.08
N LEU A 150 -16.19 -12.92 8.86
CA LEU A 150 -16.26 -11.46 8.71
C LEU A 150 -15.81 -11.05 7.31
N SER A 151 -14.67 -11.55 6.84
CA SER A 151 -14.16 -11.26 5.49
C SER A 151 -15.13 -11.69 4.39
N ILE A 152 -15.73 -12.88 4.51
CA ILE A 152 -16.75 -13.38 3.58
C ILE A 152 -17.98 -12.46 3.59
N ARG A 153 -18.48 -12.10 4.78
CA ARG A 153 -19.61 -11.18 4.95
C ARG A 153 -19.31 -9.85 4.30
N ASP A 154 -18.13 -9.29 4.57
CA ASP A 154 -17.76 -7.97 4.05
C ASP A 154 -17.66 -7.98 2.52
N ARG A 155 -17.21 -9.09 1.89
CA ARG A 155 -17.29 -9.23 0.42
C ARG A 155 -18.73 -9.25 -0.07
N ASP A 156 -19.64 -9.95 0.62
CA ASP A 156 -21.06 -9.93 0.26
C ASP A 156 -21.68 -8.53 0.42
N GLN A 157 -21.34 -7.80 1.49
CA GLN A 157 -21.80 -6.43 1.71
C GLN A 157 -21.23 -5.47 0.66
N LEU A 158 -19.96 -5.60 0.28
CA LEU A 158 -19.37 -4.80 -0.80
C LEU A 158 -20.08 -5.04 -2.13
N VAL A 159 -20.35 -6.31 -2.49
CA VAL A 159 -21.12 -6.62 -3.70
C VAL A 159 -22.55 -6.07 -3.61
N GLN A 160 -23.17 -6.16 -2.43
CA GLN A 160 -24.50 -5.61 -2.21
C GLN A 160 -24.54 -4.09 -2.42
N VAL A 161 -23.62 -3.35 -1.79
CA VAL A 161 -23.56 -1.88 -1.84
C VAL A 161 -23.11 -1.36 -3.20
N LEU A 162 -22.10 -1.98 -3.81
CA LEU A 162 -21.48 -1.46 -5.04
C LEU A 162 -22.15 -1.97 -6.32
N CYS A 163 -22.74 -3.18 -6.29
CA CYS A 163 -23.19 -3.87 -7.50
C CYS A 163 -24.69 -4.17 -7.53
N ARG A 164 -25.38 -4.18 -6.38
CA ARG A 164 -26.79 -4.60 -6.28
C ARG A 164 -27.69 -3.55 -5.61
N SER A 165 -27.16 -2.38 -5.25
CA SER A 165 -27.95 -1.34 -4.59
C SER A 165 -29.00 -0.76 -5.55
N ASN A 166 -30.18 -0.46 -5.01
CA ASN A 166 -31.20 0.32 -5.70
C ASN A 166 -31.60 1.51 -4.81
N PRO A 167 -31.24 2.76 -5.17
CA PRO A 167 -30.62 3.16 -6.44
C PRO A 167 -29.15 2.73 -6.60
N ASP A 168 -28.69 2.68 -7.85
CA ASP A 168 -27.29 2.34 -8.19
C ASP A 168 -26.37 3.55 -7.98
N HIS A 169 -25.76 3.61 -6.79
CA HIS A 169 -24.91 4.72 -6.39
C HIS A 169 -23.53 4.69 -7.05
N LEU A 170 -22.98 3.51 -7.35
CA LEU A 170 -21.67 3.39 -7.98
C LEU A 170 -21.71 3.96 -9.39
N THR A 171 -22.70 3.55 -10.19
CA THR A 171 -22.88 4.04 -11.55
C THR A 171 -23.07 5.56 -11.57
N GLN A 172 -23.86 6.10 -10.65
CA GLN A 172 -24.06 7.55 -10.55
C GLN A 172 -22.77 8.27 -10.16
N GLY A 173 -22.04 7.78 -9.15
CA GLY A 173 -20.77 8.36 -8.74
C GLY A 173 -19.72 8.39 -9.85
N ILE A 174 -19.70 7.38 -10.72
CA ILE A 174 -18.81 7.36 -11.90
C ILE A 174 -19.22 8.41 -12.93
N ARG A 175 -20.53 8.58 -13.17
CA ARG A 175 -21.04 9.63 -14.08
C ARG A 175 -20.66 11.01 -13.57
N ASP A 176 -20.85 11.25 -12.27
CA ASP A 176 -20.54 12.53 -11.64
C ASP A 176 -19.03 12.80 -11.67
N ALA A 177 -18.20 11.79 -11.40
CA ALA A 177 -16.75 11.91 -11.52
C ALA A 177 -16.31 12.23 -12.96
N VAL A 178 -16.81 11.51 -13.97
CA VAL A 178 -16.46 11.77 -15.37
C VAL A 178 -16.92 13.16 -15.81
N ALA A 179 -18.09 13.61 -15.37
CA ALA A 179 -18.57 14.97 -15.63
C ALA A 179 -17.70 16.03 -14.96
N ALA A 180 -17.30 15.84 -13.70
CA ALA A 180 -16.44 16.76 -12.97
C ALA A 180 -15.05 16.92 -13.62
N TYR A 181 -14.52 15.85 -14.21
CA TYR A 181 -13.23 15.85 -14.90
C TYR A 181 -13.31 16.09 -16.41
N GLU A 182 -14.49 16.36 -16.99
CA GLU A 182 -14.66 16.55 -18.44
C GLU A 182 -13.67 17.57 -19.04
N PRO A 183 -13.45 18.76 -18.45
CA PRO A 183 -12.52 19.74 -19.02
C PRO A 183 -11.09 19.19 -19.12
N LEU A 184 -10.63 18.49 -18.07
CA LEU A 184 -9.30 17.88 -18.05
C LEU A 184 -9.20 16.70 -19.03
N ILE A 185 -10.23 15.84 -19.10
CA ILE A 185 -10.29 14.73 -20.07
C ILE A 185 -10.16 15.27 -21.49
N ARG A 186 -10.84 16.39 -21.79
CA ARG A 186 -10.78 17.05 -23.10
C ARG A 186 -9.38 17.56 -23.42
N GLN A 187 -8.75 18.28 -22.50
CA GLN A 187 -7.39 18.80 -22.70
C GLN A 187 -6.37 17.67 -22.89
N VAL A 188 -6.46 16.60 -22.08
CA VAL A 188 -5.55 15.45 -22.20
C VAL A 188 -5.79 14.67 -23.49
N HIS A 189 -7.05 14.43 -23.90
CA HIS A 189 -7.36 13.75 -25.16
C HIS A 189 -6.83 14.51 -26.38
N GLN A 190 -6.90 15.84 -26.36
CA GLN A 190 -6.34 16.67 -27.43
C GLN A 190 -4.80 16.66 -27.43
N ALA A 191 -4.18 16.52 -26.26
CA ALA A 191 -2.73 16.58 -26.13
C ALA A 191 -2.04 15.22 -26.38
N VAL A 192 -2.70 14.10 -26.08
CA VAL A 192 -2.07 12.78 -25.97
C VAL A 192 -2.79 11.73 -26.79
N ASN A 193 -2.03 10.80 -27.38
CA ASN A 193 -2.63 9.55 -27.89
C ASN A 193 -3.01 8.62 -26.71
N LEU A 194 -4.26 8.74 -26.25
CA LEU A 194 -4.79 7.95 -25.14
C LEU A 194 -4.82 6.44 -25.43
N SER A 195 -5.01 6.03 -26.69
CA SER A 195 -5.00 4.62 -27.08
C SER A 195 -3.63 3.98 -26.86
N ASP A 196 -2.58 4.68 -27.27
CA ASP A 196 -1.20 4.25 -27.02
C ASP A 196 -0.90 4.25 -25.53
N THR A 197 -1.30 5.31 -24.81
CA THR A 197 -1.08 5.46 -23.36
C THR A 197 -1.68 4.29 -22.57
N VAL A 198 -2.89 3.84 -22.92
CA VAL A 198 -3.50 2.65 -22.30
C VAL A 198 -2.74 1.37 -22.62
N SER A 199 -2.13 1.28 -23.81
CA SER A 199 -1.29 0.13 -24.18
C SER A 199 -0.01 0.09 -23.35
N ASP A 200 0.64 1.25 -23.22
CA ASP A 200 1.83 1.45 -22.42
C ASP A 200 1.55 1.13 -20.94
N PHE A 201 0.42 1.61 -20.40
CA PHE A 201 -0.03 1.30 -19.04
C PHE A 201 -0.29 -0.19 -18.83
N GLN A 202 -0.99 -0.85 -19.76
CA GLN A 202 -1.23 -2.29 -19.70
C GLN A 202 0.10 -3.07 -19.65
N ALA A 203 1.06 -2.71 -20.51
CA ALA A 203 2.36 -3.35 -20.55
C ALA A 203 3.13 -3.18 -19.22
N PHE A 204 3.11 -1.96 -18.66
CA PHE A 204 3.70 -1.68 -17.36
C PHE A 204 3.08 -2.53 -16.24
N VAL A 205 1.75 -2.53 -16.09
CA VAL A 205 1.05 -3.30 -15.04
C VAL A 205 1.32 -4.80 -15.21
N SER A 206 1.28 -5.31 -16.43
CA SER A 206 1.58 -6.72 -16.72
C SER A 206 3.00 -7.12 -16.33
N ASP A 207 4.00 -6.27 -16.56
CA ASP A 207 5.38 -6.55 -16.14
C ASP A 207 5.59 -6.33 -14.64
N MET A 208 4.96 -5.32 -14.05
CA MET A 208 4.95 -5.11 -12.60
C MET A 208 4.44 -6.34 -11.87
N LEU A 209 3.33 -6.92 -12.33
CA LEU A 209 2.75 -8.15 -11.75
C LEU A 209 3.67 -9.37 -11.90
N LYS A 210 4.56 -9.40 -12.90
CA LYS A 210 5.57 -10.46 -13.02
C LYS A 210 6.70 -10.23 -12.02
N VAL A 211 7.17 -8.99 -11.89
CA VAL A 211 8.23 -8.61 -10.93
C VAL A 211 7.79 -8.85 -9.49
N CYS A 212 6.50 -8.70 -9.17
CA CYS A 212 5.99 -8.94 -7.81
C CYS A 212 5.98 -10.43 -7.41
N LYS A 213 6.23 -11.37 -8.33
CA LYS A 213 6.23 -12.81 -8.02
C LYS A 213 7.66 -13.25 -7.69
N PRO A 214 7.87 -14.04 -6.63
CA PRO A 214 9.19 -14.59 -6.35
C PRO A 214 9.65 -15.48 -7.50
N ASP A 215 10.96 -15.53 -7.72
CA ASP A 215 11.55 -16.43 -8.71
C ASP A 215 11.17 -17.88 -8.33
N LYS A 216 10.71 -18.66 -9.31
CA LYS A 216 10.38 -20.07 -9.06
C LYS A 216 11.68 -20.80 -8.69
N PRO A 217 11.77 -21.40 -7.49
CA PRO A 217 12.98 -22.11 -7.13
C PRO A 217 13.20 -23.31 -8.04
N GLY A 218 14.47 -23.61 -8.34
CA GLY A 218 14.84 -24.93 -8.80
C GLY A 218 14.49 -25.99 -7.74
N VAL A 219 14.47 -27.27 -8.11
CA VAL A 219 14.22 -28.35 -7.14
C VAL A 219 15.29 -28.31 -6.04
N GLY A 220 14.91 -27.88 -4.83
CA GLY A 220 15.80 -27.79 -3.67
C GLY A 220 16.35 -26.39 -3.34
N GLU A 221 15.91 -25.34 -4.01
CA GLU A 221 16.29 -23.94 -3.70
C GLU A 221 15.16 -23.20 -2.97
N GLU A 222 15.51 -22.19 -2.17
CA GLU A 222 14.54 -21.26 -1.56
C GLU A 222 14.07 -20.22 -2.58
N ALA A 223 12.82 -19.79 -2.47
CA ALA A 223 12.26 -18.78 -3.35
C ALA A 223 12.94 -17.43 -3.08
N VAL A 224 13.49 -16.80 -4.11
CA VAL A 224 14.16 -15.49 -3.95
C VAL A 224 13.15 -14.38 -4.13
N ALA A 225 13.05 -13.51 -3.13
CA ALA A 225 12.22 -12.30 -3.15
C ALA A 225 12.62 -11.35 -4.29
N PRO A 226 11.67 -10.64 -4.89
CA PRO A 226 11.98 -9.48 -5.73
C PRO A 226 12.72 -8.40 -4.92
N SER A 227 13.79 -7.85 -5.47
CA SER A 227 14.61 -6.79 -4.86
C SER A 227 14.21 -5.38 -5.32
N VAL A 228 14.76 -4.35 -4.66
CA VAL A 228 14.56 -2.94 -5.07
C VAL A 228 15.07 -2.72 -6.50
N GLU A 229 16.21 -3.31 -6.85
CA GLU A 229 16.80 -3.21 -8.19
C GLU A 229 15.90 -3.81 -9.28
N ASP A 230 15.12 -4.86 -8.97
CA ASP A 230 14.19 -5.45 -9.95
C ASP A 230 13.03 -4.49 -10.27
N PHE A 231 12.60 -3.69 -9.28
CA PHE A 231 11.65 -2.60 -9.52
C PHE A 231 12.28 -1.40 -10.22
N LEU A 232 13.58 -1.13 -10.03
CA LEU A 232 14.30 -0.11 -10.81
C LEU A 232 14.42 -0.52 -12.28
N ASP A 233 14.78 -1.77 -12.55
CA ASP A 233 14.81 -2.33 -13.91
C ASP A 233 13.42 -2.21 -14.58
N LEU A 234 12.33 -2.49 -13.85
CA LEU A 234 10.96 -2.27 -14.33
C LEU A 234 10.70 -0.79 -14.67
N LEU A 235 11.09 0.13 -13.80
CA LEU A 235 10.89 1.57 -14.00
C LEU A 235 11.70 2.08 -15.20
N HIS A 236 12.97 1.70 -15.32
CA HIS A 236 13.82 2.05 -16.46
C HIS A 236 13.23 1.51 -17.78
N LYS A 237 12.72 0.27 -17.78
CA LYS A 237 12.09 -0.34 -18.96
C LYS A 237 10.91 0.48 -19.48
N HIS A 238 10.07 1.01 -18.57
CA HIS A 238 8.83 1.71 -18.92
C HIS A 238 8.95 3.24 -18.85
N GLN A 239 10.12 3.78 -18.50
CA GLN A 239 10.38 5.22 -18.38
C GLN A 239 10.07 5.98 -19.68
N GLN A 240 10.43 5.40 -20.83
CA GLN A 240 10.19 6.02 -22.13
C GLN A 240 8.68 6.23 -22.39
N SER A 241 7.83 5.30 -21.94
CA SER A 241 6.38 5.43 -22.08
C SER A 241 5.83 6.58 -21.24
N LEU A 242 6.32 6.75 -20.01
CA LEU A 242 5.97 7.91 -19.18
C LEU A 242 6.48 9.22 -19.79
N HIS A 243 7.73 9.25 -20.25
CA HIS A 243 8.31 10.43 -20.90
C HIS A 243 7.54 10.81 -22.17
N LYS A 244 7.14 9.83 -22.99
CA LYS A 244 6.31 10.05 -24.17
C LYS A 244 4.99 10.71 -23.77
N PHE A 245 4.30 10.20 -22.74
CA PHE A 245 3.06 10.78 -22.24
C PHE A 245 3.26 12.23 -21.77
N LEU A 246 4.23 12.48 -20.88
CA LEU A 246 4.52 13.81 -20.34
C LEU A 246 4.95 14.79 -21.43
N HIS A 247 5.74 14.35 -22.41
CA HIS A 247 6.12 15.15 -23.55
C HIS A 247 4.91 15.54 -24.40
N GLN A 248 3.97 14.62 -24.65
CA GLN A 248 2.75 14.92 -25.39
C GLN A 248 1.87 15.93 -24.65
N VAL A 249 1.68 15.75 -23.34
CA VAL A 249 0.94 16.71 -22.49
C VAL A 249 1.58 18.11 -22.57
N THR A 250 2.89 18.20 -22.35
CA THR A 250 3.61 19.48 -22.31
C THR A 250 3.73 20.17 -23.66
N LYS A 251 3.94 19.41 -24.73
CA LYS A 251 4.11 19.96 -26.08
C LYS A 251 2.79 20.36 -26.74
N ASN A 252 1.73 19.56 -26.56
CA ASN A 252 0.46 19.77 -27.24
C ASN A 252 -0.59 20.43 -26.34
N GLY A 253 -0.53 20.20 -25.02
CA GLY A 253 -1.45 20.74 -24.02
C GLY A 253 -0.85 21.93 -23.27
N VAL A 254 -0.60 23.03 -23.97
CA VAL A 254 0.01 24.24 -23.37
C VAL A 254 -0.82 24.77 -22.21
N GLU A 255 -2.15 24.77 -22.33
CA GLU A 255 -3.07 25.26 -21.29
C GLU A 255 -2.99 24.42 -20.00
N ILE A 256 -3.13 23.08 -20.11
CA ILE A 256 -3.04 22.19 -18.94
C ILE A 256 -1.66 22.26 -18.27
N SER A 257 -0.62 22.46 -19.09
CA SER A 257 0.76 22.56 -18.62
C SER A 257 1.00 23.85 -17.87
N GLU A 258 0.48 24.99 -18.36
CA GLU A 258 0.58 26.26 -17.65
C GLU A 258 -0.27 26.25 -16.38
N TRP A 259 -1.47 25.66 -16.41
CA TRP A 259 -2.29 25.48 -15.21
C TRP A 259 -1.53 24.70 -14.12
N PHE A 260 -0.92 23.56 -14.49
CA PHE A 260 -0.14 22.77 -13.55
C PHE A 260 1.11 23.54 -13.07
N ARG A 261 1.77 24.29 -13.95
CA ARG A 261 2.92 25.13 -13.58
C ARG A 261 2.55 26.21 -12.56
N VAL A 262 1.45 26.92 -12.80
CA VAL A 262 0.91 27.93 -11.88
C VAL A 262 0.55 27.28 -10.55
N TRP A 263 -0.18 26.16 -10.58
CA TRP A 263 -0.54 25.42 -9.36
C TRP A 263 0.70 24.97 -8.57
N CYS A 264 1.74 24.46 -9.24
CA CYS A 264 2.99 24.10 -8.58
C CYS A 264 3.69 25.31 -7.96
N HIS A 265 3.73 26.45 -8.64
CA HIS A 265 4.31 27.68 -8.09
C HIS A 265 3.52 28.18 -6.89
N ASP A 266 2.20 28.25 -6.99
CA ASP A 266 1.29 28.68 -5.92
C ASP A 266 1.36 27.73 -4.71
N THR A 267 1.34 26.42 -4.96
CA THR A 267 1.55 25.43 -3.90
C THR A 267 2.92 25.60 -3.25
N ALA A 268 3.97 25.87 -4.03
CA ALA A 268 5.30 26.11 -3.49
C ALA A 268 5.40 27.39 -2.65
N THR A 269 4.63 28.44 -2.94
CA THR A 269 4.62 29.66 -2.09
C THR A 269 4.09 29.35 -0.69
N HIS A 270 3.13 28.42 -0.55
CA HIS A 270 2.67 27.97 0.77
C HIS A 270 3.72 27.21 1.59
N PHE A 271 4.79 26.72 0.95
CA PHE A 271 5.94 26.10 1.63
C PHE A 271 7.14 27.03 1.75
N GLN A 272 7.11 28.21 1.12
CA GLN A 272 8.14 29.22 1.27
C GLN A 272 7.94 29.95 2.60
N HIS A 273 9.01 30.06 3.37
CA HIS A 273 9.05 30.82 4.61
C HIS A 273 9.24 32.32 4.29
N ASP A 274 8.37 32.91 3.49
CA ASP A 274 8.27 34.36 3.42
C ASP A 274 7.36 34.79 4.57
N THR A 275 7.92 34.99 5.77
CA THR A 275 7.23 35.85 6.72
C THR A 275 7.35 37.28 6.19
N PRO A 276 6.25 37.96 5.83
CA PRO A 276 6.29 39.40 5.62
C PRO A 276 6.84 40.05 6.90
N ASP A 277 7.61 41.14 6.79
CA ASP A 277 8.00 41.95 7.96
C ASP A 277 6.77 42.41 8.79
N ASP A 278 5.57 42.36 8.18
CA ASP A 278 4.27 42.70 8.78
C ASP A 278 3.47 41.48 9.28
N ALA A 279 4.09 40.30 9.45
CA ALA A 279 3.39 39.13 9.98
C ALA A 279 2.85 39.41 11.39
N GLU A 280 1.52 39.30 11.56
CA GLU A 280 0.81 39.57 12.83
C GLU A 280 1.28 38.65 13.98
N PHE A 281 1.91 37.52 13.64
CA PHE A 281 2.50 36.57 14.57
C PHE A 281 3.92 36.19 14.13
N PRO A 282 4.91 36.14 15.04
CA PRO A 282 6.26 35.65 14.74
C PRO A 282 6.24 34.22 14.17
N PRO A 283 7.25 33.78 13.41
CA PRO A 283 7.38 32.38 13.02
C PRO A 283 7.18 31.44 14.22
N VAL A 284 6.47 30.32 14.03
CA VAL A 284 6.27 29.30 15.09
C VAL A 284 7.59 28.88 15.73
N ILE A 285 8.68 28.85 14.94
CA ILE A 285 10.04 28.56 15.41
C ILE A 285 10.50 29.58 16.47
N GLU A 286 10.31 30.88 16.22
CA GLU A 286 10.68 31.94 17.16
C GLU A 286 9.80 31.92 18.41
N MET A 287 8.48 31.73 18.24
CA MET A 287 7.56 31.59 19.38
C MET A 287 7.92 30.39 20.27
N MET A 288 8.37 29.28 19.66
CA MET A 288 8.82 28.11 20.39
C MET A 288 10.18 28.32 21.07
N ALA A 289 11.09 29.09 20.44
CA ALA A 289 12.35 29.48 21.07
C ALA A 289 12.10 30.34 22.32
N LEU A 290 11.21 31.35 22.22
CA LEU A 290 10.78 32.16 23.37
C LEU A 290 10.09 31.31 24.44
N ALA A 291 9.22 30.38 24.03
CA ALA A 291 8.55 29.46 24.96
C ALA A 291 9.56 28.60 25.73
N PHE A 292 10.65 28.19 25.09
CA PHE A 292 11.75 27.44 25.70
C PHE A 292 12.56 28.30 26.68
N GLU A 293 12.91 29.55 26.31
CA GLU A 293 13.64 30.48 27.20
C GLU A 293 12.87 30.80 28.50
N LYS A 294 11.54 30.78 28.45
CA LYS A 294 10.66 30.99 29.60
C LYS A 294 10.55 29.78 30.53
N LEU A 295 11.07 28.60 30.17
CA LEU A 295 11.03 27.43 31.05
C LEU A 295 11.99 27.59 32.24
N PRO A 296 11.75 26.92 33.39
CA PRO A 296 12.73 26.81 34.46
C PRO A 296 14.07 26.24 33.95
N LYS A 297 15.20 26.69 34.51
CA LYS A 297 16.54 26.24 34.05
C LYS A 297 16.71 24.71 34.09
N ASP A 298 16.16 24.07 35.10
CA ASP A 298 16.21 22.61 35.24
C ASP A 298 15.43 21.89 34.13
N ASP A 299 14.33 22.49 33.65
CA ASP A 299 13.51 21.94 32.57
C ASP A 299 14.11 22.27 31.20
N GLN A 300 14.74 23.45 31.05
CA GLN A 300 15.52 23.80 29.85
C GLN A 300 16.63 22.78 29.59
N GLU A 301 17.36 22.37 30.64
CA GLU A 301 18.44 21.40 30.51
C GLU A 301 17.91 20.03 30.09
N LYS A 302 16.84 19.54 30.72
CA LYS A 302 16.22 18.25 30.35
C LYS A 302 15.69 18.27 28.91
N VAL A 303 15.03 19.35 28.51
CA VAL A 303 14.51 19.52 27.15
C VAL A 303 15.65 19.59 26.13
N ARG A 304 16.77 20.26 26.42
CA ARG A 304 17.96 20.26 25.55
C ARG A 304 18.49 18.84 25.32
N VAL A 305 18.66 18.07 26.40
CA VAL A 305 19.13 16.68 26.30
C VAL A 305 18.19 15.84 25.44
N GLU A 306 16.86 15.96 25.62
CA GLU A 306 15.89 15.26 24.79
C GLU A 306 15.95 15.71 23.31
N LEU A 307 16.05 17.01 23.04
CA LEU A 307 16.16 17.55 21.67
C LEU A 307 17.44 17.13 20.96
N ASP A 308 18.59 17.17 21.65
CA ASP A 308 19.87 16.75 21.09
C ASP A 308 19.85 15.26 20.76
N SER A 309 19.30 14.43 21.66
CA SER A 309 19.12 13.01 21.40
C SER A 309 18.20 12.75 20.19
N TYR A 310 17.14 13.55 20.04
CA TYR A 310 16.22 13.43 18.91
C TYR A 310 16.85 13.90 17.59
N THR A 311 17.69 14.93 17.62
CA THR A 311 18.49 15.37 16.46
C THR A 311 19.49 14.28 16.04
N GLU A 312 20.19 13.65 16.99
CA GLU A 312 21.09 12.53 16.70
C GLU A 312 20.34 11.36 16.06
N TYR A 313 19.16 11.05 16.59
CA TYR A 313 18.25 10.06 16.04
C TYR A 313 17.86 10.35 14.58
N LEU A 314 17.45 11.60 14.27
CA LEU A 314 17.12 12.01 12.90
C LEU A 314 18.31 11.90 11.96
N ASN A 315 19.49 12.35 12.39
CA ASN A 315 20.73 12.26 11.61
C ASN A 315 21.05 10.80 11.26
N LYS A 316 20.99 9.89 12.24
CA LYS A 316 21.23 8.46 12.04
C LYS A 316 20.27 7.83 11.03
N ILE A 317 18.99 8.19 11.07
CA ILE A 317 18.01 7.71 10.09
C ILE A 317 18.32 8.25 8.68
N HIS A 318 18.65 9.53 8.57
CA HIS A 318 18.98 10.15 7.28
C HIS A 318 20.28 9.60 6.68
N GLU A 319 21.29 9.36 7.51
CA GLU A 319 22.55 8.72 7.12
C GLU A 319 22.33 7.28 6.65
N GLY A 320 21.57 6.48 7.40
CA GLY A 320 21.22 5.12 7.03
C GLY A 320 20.43 5.05 5.71
N SER A 321 19.48 5.98 5.53
CA SER A 321 18.75 6.13 4.25
C SER A 321 19.70 6.47 3.10
N SER A 322 20.61 7.43 3.30
CA SER A 322 21.56 7.85 2.28
C SER A 322 22.56 6.75 1.92
N ALA A 323 22.99 5.95 2.91
CA ALA A 323 23.83 4.78 2.68
C ALA A 323 23.13 3.75 1.79
N ARG A 324 21.85 3.45 2.04
CA ARG A 324 21.05 2.55 1.19
C ARG A 324 20.87 3.09 -0.23
N ILE A 325 20.65 4.39 -0.42
CA ILE A 325 20.61 4.99 -1.78
C ILE A 325 21.93 4.71 -2.51
N ARG A 326 23.07 4.94 -1.84
CA ARG A 326 24.39 4.70 -2.45
C ARG A 326 24.58 3.23 -2.83
N GLU A 327 24.16 2.32 -1.95
CA GLU A 327 24.23 0.87 -2.21
C GLU A 327 23.39 0.46 -3.42
N VAL A 328 22.12 0.88 -3.47
CA VAL A 328 21.22 0.60 -4.61
C VAL A 328 21.82 1.13 -5.92
N VAL A 329 22.36 2.35 -5.92
CA VAL A 329 23.00 2.94 -7.11
C VAL A 329 24.24 2.16 -7.55
N GLN A 330 25.07 1.72 -6.59
CA GLN A 330 26.25 0.91 -6.89
C GLN A 330 25.88 -0.47 -7.44
N ASN A 331 24.88 -1.12 -6.85
CA ASN A 331 24.39 -2.44 -7.28
C ASN A 331 23.76 -2.37 -8.68
N ASP A 332 22.97 -1.34 -8.96
CA ASP A 332 22.39 -1.10 -10.29
C ASP A 332 23.49 -0.83 -11.34
N ALA A 333 24.47 0.03 -11.04
CA ALA A 333 25.59 0.28 -11.94
C ALA A 333 26.39 -1.00 -12.28
N ALA A 334 26.65 -1.84 -11.27
CA ALA A 334 27.32 -3.13 -11.47
C ALA A 334 26.48 -4.10 -12.33
N ARG A 335 25.15 -4.14 -12.12
CA ARG A 335 24.21 -4.94 -12.92
C ARG A 335 24.14 -4.46 -14.37
N GLN A 336 24.19 -3.16 -14.63
CA GLN A 336 24.14 -2.64 -15.99
C GLN A 336 25.44 -2.92 -16.76
N GLN A 337 26.59 -2.84 -16.11
CA GLN A 337 27.88 -3.18 -16.72
C GLN A 337 27.94 -4.66 -17.16
N SER A 338 27.45 -5.58 -16.34
CA SER A 338 27.43 -7.01 -16.69
C SER A 338 26.51 -7.33 -17.88
N LYS A 339 25.39 -6.60 -18.04
CA LYS A 339 24.49 -6.71 -19.20
C LYS A 339 25.12 -6.20 -20.51
N SER A 340 26.12 -5.32 -20.44
CA SER A 340 26.68 -4.60 -21.60
C SER A 340 27.94 -5.23 -22.23
N THR A 341 28.51 -6.28 -21.65
CA THR A 341 29.73 -6.92 -22.19
C THR A 341 29.37 -8.01 -23.21
N PRO A 342 29.72 -7.89 -24.50
CA PRO A 342 29.54 -8.96 -25.47
C PRO A 342 30.55 -10.08 -25.17
N GLY A 343 30.06 -11.31 -25.01
CA GLY A 343 30.89 -12.47 -24.71
C GLY A 343 32.02 -12.67 -25.72
N THR A 344 33.26 -12.66 -25.24
CA THR A 344 34.39 -13.22 -26.00
C THR A 344 34.37 -14.74 -25.82
N PRO A 345 34.43 -15.56 -26.87
CA PRO A 345 34.54 -17.00 -26.69
C PRO A 345 35.99 -17.34 -26.31
N SER A 346 36.20 -17.94 -25.13
CA SER A 346 37.44 -18.62 -24.79
C SER A 346 37.16 -20.03 -24.25
N PRO A 347 38.11 -20.96 -24.43
CA PRO A 347 37.80 -22.36 -24.73
C PRO A 347 37.53 -23.19 -23.47
N SER A 348 36.70 -24.22 -23.70
CA SER A 348 36.36 -25.40 -22.88
C SER A 348 36.89 -25.52 -21.45
N PRO A 349 36.02 -25.79 -20.45
CA PRO A 349 36.43 -25.96 -19.07
C PRO A 349 36.99 -27.36 -18.82
N SER A 350 38.23 -27.43 -18.31
CA SER A 350 38.74 -28.61 -17.62
C SER A 350 38.09 -28.71 -16.24
N VAL A 351 37.63 -29.91 -15.92
CA VAL A 351 36.98 -30.33 -14.67
C VAL A 351 37.87 -30.03 -13.46
N SER A 352 37.46 -29.11 -12.58
CA SER A 352 37.54 -29.25 -11.11
C SER A 352 37.12 -27.94 -10.40
N THR A 353 36.31 -28.12 -9.34
CA THR A 353 36.04 -27.12 -8.27
C THR A 353 34.92 -26.08 -8.50
N HIS A 354 33.71 -26.53 -8.86
CA HIS A 354 32.47 -25.72 -8.77
C HIS A 354 31.85 -25.77 -7.37
N LYS A 355 32.51 -25.20 -6.35
CA LYS A 355 31.87 -24.93 -5.05
C LYS A 355 32.12 -23.55 -4.45
N GLU A 356 33.06 -22.78 -5.00
CA GLU A 356 33.37 -21.43 -4.48
C GLU A 356 33.01 -20.29 -5.43
N SER A 357 32.56 -20.56 -6.66
CA SER A 357 32.29 -19.51 -7.65
C SER A 357 30.82 -19.12 -7.81
N ILE A 358 29.88 -19.83 -7.17
CA ILE A 358 28.44 -19.50 -7.25
C ILE A 358 28.03 -18.49 -6.16
N SER A 359 28.76 -18.39 -5.05
CA SER A 359 28.45 -17.43 -3.98
C SER A 359 28.94 -16.00 -4.25
N ALA A 360 29.78 -15.79 -5.27
CA ALA A 360 30.41 -14.49 -5.55
C ALA A 360 29.74 -13.68 -6.68
N GLN A 361 28.71 -14.22 -7.34
CA GLN A 361 28.02 -13.57 -8.47
C GLN A 361 26.56 -13.17 -8.19
N GLN A 362 26.05 -13.41 -6.99
CA GLN A 362 24.92 -12.62 -6.49
C GLN A 362 25.45 -11.21 -6.21
N SER A 363 25.30 -10.30 -7.17
CA SER A 363 25.37 -8.86 -6.89
C SER A 363 24.50 -8.61 -5.65
N LYS A 364 25.05 -8.03 -4.58
CA LYS A 364 24.30 -7.68 -3.37
C LYS A 364 22.95 -7.09 -3.78
N ARG A 365 21.86 -7.79 -3.50
CA ARG A 365 20.50 -7.34 -3.85
C ARG A 365 19.97 -6.57 -2.67
N THR A 366 19.41 -5.39 -2.91
CA THR A 366 18.86 -4.60 -1.81
C THR A 366 17.41 -4.99 -1.61
N MET A 367 17.10 -5.60 -0.47
CA MET A 367 15.72 -5.99 -0.13
C MET A 367 14.92 -4.84 0.49
N TYR A 368 15.55 -3.72 0.87
CA TYR A 368 14.86 -2.60 1.49
C TYR A 368 15.17 -1.28 0.81
N GLY A 369 14.12 -0.53 0.49
CA GLY A 369 14.25 0.79 -0.10
C GLY A 369 14.92 1.80 0.84
N PRO A 370 15.56 2.83 0.28
CA PRO A 370 15.94 4.01 1.06
C PRO A 370 14.70 4.78 1.54
N GLY A 371 14.83 5.50 2.65
CA GLY A 371 13.79 6.40 3.13
C GLY A 371 13.79 6.58 4.65
N ALA A 372 14.08 7.79 5.12
CA ALA A 372 13.88 8.19 6.51
C ALA A 372 12.41 8.09 6.95
N TYR A 373 11.49 8.34 6.00
CA TYR A 373 10.05 8.27 6.23
C TYR A 373 9.55 6.84 6.43
N LEU A 374 10.17 5.83 5.81
CA LEU A 374 9.81 4.43 6.05
C LEU A 374 10.16 4.01 7.48
N ALA A 375 11.28 4.50 8.02
CA ALA A 375 11.65 4.27 9.42
C ALA A 375 10.67 4.95 10.39
N LYS A 376 10.27 6.19 10.11
CA LYS A 376 9.23 6.90 10.89
C LYS A 376 7.87 6.21 10.79
N TRP A 377 7.50 5.74 9.60
CA TRP A 377 6.28 4.98 9.38
C TRP A 377 6.27 3.67 10.18
N GLN A 378 7.38 2.93 10.17
CA GLN A 378 7.50 1.71 10.97
C GLN A 378 7.42 1.98 12.47
N ASP A 379 8.01 3.07 12.96
CA ASP A 379 7.86 3.49 14.37
C ASP A 379 6.41 3.80 14.74
N LEU A 380 5.66 4.48 13.86
CA LEU A 380 4.24 4.71 14.07
C LEU A 380 3.45 3.40 14.14
N LEU A 381 3.75 2.45 13.26
CA LEU A 381 3.14 1.11 13.31
C LEU A 381 3.50 0.40 14.62
N ASP A 382 4.76 0.44 15.01
CA ASP A 382 5.26 -0.23 16.21
C ASP A 382 4.62 0.32 17.50
N LYS A 383 4.37 1.64 17.57
CA LYS A 383 3.70 2.31 18.70
C LYS A 383 2.19 2.23 18.67
N THR A 384 1.59 1.72 17.59
CA THR A 384 0.14 1.66 17.48
C THR A 384 -0.40 0.75 18.57
N GLU A 385 -1.31 1.28 19.40
CA GLU A 385 -1.99 0.50 20.42
C GLU A 385 -2.95 -0.49 19.76
N ILE A 386 -2.77 -1.76 20.11
CA ILE A 386 -3.54 -2.89 19.63
C ILE A 386 -4.33 -3.47 20.80
N THR A 387 -5.53 -3.95 20.50
CA THR A 387 -6.42 -4.58 21.47
C THR A 387 -5.67 -5.64 22.31
N PRO A 388 -5.85 -5.63 23.64
CA PRO A 388 -5.25 -6.62 24.54
C PRO A 388 -5.55 -8.06 24.09
N ALA A 389 -4.63 -8.98 24.36
CA ALA A 389 -4.84 -10.40 24.05
C ALA A 389 -5.95 -11.06 24.89
N LYS A 390 -6.29 -10.45 26.03
CA LYS A 390 -7.33 -10.92 26.95
C LYS A 390 -8.46 -9.91 27.05
N ALA A 391 -9.62 -10.38 27.51
CA ALA A 391 -10.81 -9.56 27.71
C ALA A 391 -10.56 -8.28 28.51
N PHE A 392 -9.71 -8.41 29.53
CA PHE A 392 -9.18 -7.33 30.34
C PHE A 392 -7.67 -7.53 30.39
N GLY A 393 -6.91 -6.50 30.04
CA GLY A 393 -5.46 -6.55 29.99
C GLY A 393 -4.87 -5.25 29.46
N SER A 394 -3.55 -5.13 29.55
CA SER A 394 -2.83 -4.00 28.96
C SER A 394 -2.93 -4.03 27.43
N PRO A 395 -3.03 -2.85 26.77
CA PRO A 395 -2.89 -2.75 25.33
C PRO A 395 -1.60 -3.44 24.86
N ARG A 396 -1.71 -4.10 23.71
CA ARG A 396 -0.54 -4.57 22.96
C ARG A 396 -0.04 -3.44 22.07
N PHE A 397 1.15 -3.60 21.51
CA PHE A 397 1.73 -2.66 20.57
C PHE A 397 2.07 -3.35 19.26
N GLY A 398 2.12 -2.61 18.15
CA GLY A 398 2.55 -3.14 16.85
C GLY A 398 3.95 -3.77 16.88
N SER A 399 4.79 -3.34 17.81
CA SER A 399 6.11 -3.94 18.06
C SER A 399 6.07 -5.31 18.74
N ASP A 400 4.95 -5.70 19.35
CA ASP A 400 4.86 -6.96 20.10
C ASP A 400 5.05 -8.14 19.16
N LYS A 401 5.86 -9.13 19.59
CA LYS A 401 6.15 -10.33 18.79
C LYS A 401 4.88 -11.01 18.28
N SER A 402 3.88 -11.19 19.15
CA SER A 402 2.59 -11.78 18.78
C SER A 402 1.84 -10.98 17.71
N VAL A 403 1.96 -9.64 17.72
CA VAL A 403 1.31 -8.77 16.73
C VAL A 403 2.07 -8.82 15.42
N ARG A 404 3.41 -8.83 15.43
CA ARG A 404 4.24 -8.96 14.24
C ARG A 404 4.08 -10.31 13.55
N GLU A 405 4.02 -11.39 14.32
CA GLU A 405 3.79 -12.75 13.81
C GLU A 405 2.41 -12.87 13.17
N GLU A 406 1.36 -12.36 13.82
CA GLU A 406 0.01 -12.35 13.23
C GLU A 406 -0.07 -11.43 12.00
N SER A 407 0.59 -10.27 12.07
CA SER A 407 0.70 -9.35 10.95
C SER A 407 1.57 -9.88 9.83
N SER A 408 2.37 -10.94 10.01
CA SER A 408 3.19 -11.52 8.94
C SER A 408 2.44 -12.55 8.10
N LYS A 409 1.26 -12.98 8.57
CA LYS A 409 0.37 -13.85 7.82
C LYS A 409 -0.33 -13.02 6.75
N ASP A 410 -0.42 -13.56 5.54
CA ASP A 410 -1.20 -12.94 4.47
C ASP A 410 -2.72 -13.05 4.78
N VAL A 411 -3.56 -12.44 3.93
CA VAL A 411 -5.03 -12.61 4.01
C VAL A 411 -5.47 -14.06 3.89
N ASP A 412 -4.60 -14.99 3.48
CA ASP A 412 -4.83 -16.42 3.38
C ASP A 412 -4.34 -17.18 4.63
N GLY A 413 -3.90 -16.47 5.69
CA GLY A 413 -3.42 -17.05 6.95
C GLY A 413 -2.11 -17.83 6.80
N ASN A 414 -1.49 -17.79 5.62
CA ASN A 414 -0.21 -18.42 5.39
C ASN A 414 0.89 -17.41 5.68
N VAL A 415 1.96 -17.88 6.31
CA VAL A 415 3.24 -17.17 6.22
C VAL A 415 3.74 -17.45 4.81
N GLN A 416 3.49 -16.53 3.87
CA GLN A 416 4.23 -16.60 2.62
C GLN A 416 5.69 -16.33 2.97
N ASP A 417 6.53 -17.35 2.80
CA ASP A 417 7.96 -17.16 2.74
C ASP A 417 8.25 -16.29 1.52
N VAL A 418 8.31 -14.98 1.77
CA VAL A 418 8.64 -13.99 0.74
C VAL A 418 10.11 -14.07 0.37
N GLY A 419 10.90 -15.02 0.93
CA GLY A 419 12.34 -15.14 0.68
C GLY A 419 13.13 -14.00 1.32
N VAL A 420 12.55 -13.36 2.34
CA VAL A 420 13.16 -12.27 3.10
C VAL A 420 13.15 -12.69 4.56
N ASP A 421 14.34 -12.91 5.12
CA ASP A 421 14.52 -13.31 6.50
C ASP A 421 13.88 -12.26 7.43
N VAL A 422 12.99 -12.71 8.33
CA VAL A 422 12.28 -11.86 9.30
C VAL A 422 13.25 -11.29 10.32
N GLU A 423 14.30 -12.02 10.68
CA GLU A 423 15.40 -11.51 11.51
C GLU A 423 16.19 -10.42 10.77
N GLU A 424 16.47 -10.60 9.47
CA GLU A 424 17.11 -9.58 8.63
C GLU A 424 16.21 -8.35 8.44
N LYS A 425 14.89 -8.55 8.33
CA LYS A 425 13.87 -7.49 8.37
C LYS A 425 13.96 -6.68 9.64
N ILE A 426 13.99 -7.34 10.80
CA ILE A 426 14.07 -6.68 12.11
C ILE A 426 15.43 -6.01 12.29
N GLU A 427 16.52 -6.61 11.81
CA GLU A 427 17.89 -6.13 11.97
C GLU A 427 18.22 -4.95 11.06
N GLN A 428 17.76 -4.96 9.81
CA GLN A 428 17.88 -3.83 8.88
C GLN A 428 16.79 -2.77 9.10
N SER A 429 15.64 -3.16 9.66
CA SER A 429 14.64 -2.27 10.27
C SER A 429 14.93 -1.96 11.74
N LYS A 430 16.15 -2.19 12.25
CA LYS A 430 16.68 -1.44 13.41
C LYS A 430 16.88 0.02 12.98
N ALA A 431 15.81 0.63 12.48
CA ALA A 431 15.59 2.05 12.65
C ALA A 431 15.90 2.31 14.12
N ALA A 432 16.73 3.32 14.37
CA ALA A 432 16.98 3.73 15.73
C ALA A 432 15.62 3.88 16.44
N ILE A 433 15.53 3.46 17.69
CA ILE A 433 14.32 3.69 18.45
C ILE A 433 14.31 5.21 18.71
N PRO A 434 13.23 5.95 18.38
CA PRO A 434 13.19 7.36 18.68
C PRO A 434 13.35 7.55 20.19
N PRO A 435 14.16 8.52 20.62
CA PRO A 435 14.32 8.80 22.04
C PRO A 435 13.00 9.26 22.64
N LYS A 436 12.86 9.04 23.95
CA LYS A 436 11.70 9.53 24.69
C LYS A 436 11.75 11.07 24.74
N THR A 437 10.63 11.71 24.41
CA THR A 437 10.48 13.17 24.42
C THR A 437 9.35 13.63 25.35
N GLU A 438 9.08 12.85 26.40
CA GLU A 438 7.94 13.08 27.31
C GLU A 438 8.07 14.41 28.04
N THR A 439 9.29 14.77 28.46
CA THR A 439 9.54 16.05 29.15
C THR A 439 9.31 17.22 28.22
N THR A 440 9.83 17.14 26.99
CA THR A 440 9.65 18.15 25.93
C THR A 440 8.17 18.34 25.58
N LEU A 441 7.43 17.24 25.42
CA LEU A 441 5.99 17.29 25.14
C LEU A 441 5.19 17.88 26.31
N SER A 442 5.55 17.54 27.54
CA SER A 442 4.90 18.10 28.74
C SER A 442 5.18 19.60 28.89
N ALA A 443 6.44 20.01 28.70
CA ALA A 443 6.88 21.39 28.90
C ALA A 443 6.43 22.35 27.78
N LEU A 444 6.49 21.91 26.52
CA LEU A 444 6.26 22.78 25.36
C LEU A 444 4.98 22.44 24.59
N GLY A 445 4.43 21.24 24.72
CA GLY A 445 3.25 20.78 23.96
C GLY A 445 2.00 21.64 24.15
N PRO A 446 1.61 22.05 25.37
CA PRO A 446 0.49 22.96 25.58
C PRO A 446 0.68 24.30 24.87
N ARG A 447 1.89 24.88 24.95
CA ARG A 447 2.23 26.16 24.29
C ARG A 447 2.23 26.03 22.78
N PHE A 448 2.77 24.94 22.24
CA PHE A 448 2.70 24.65 20.81
C PHE A 448 1.26 24.57 20.30
N LYS A 449 0.36 23.92 21.05
CA LYS A 449 -1.08 23.85 20.69
C LYS A 449 -1.79 25.21 20.79
N ALA A 450 -1.38 26.08 21.70
CA ALA A 450 -1.90 27.44 21.81
C ALA A 450 -1.43 28.31 20.62
N ILE A 451 -0.13 28.21 20.28
CA ILE A 451 0.47 28.84 19.09
C ILE A 451 -0.27 28.45 17.81
N LEU A 452 -0.53 27.15 17.60
CA LEU A 452 -1.25 26.68 16.41
C LEU A 452 -2.71 27.15 16.34
N ARG A 453 -3.30 27.55 17.49
CA ARG A 453 -4.67 28.08 17.57
C ARG A 453 -4.72 29.60 17.45
N GLY A 454 -3.58 30.28 17.30
CA GLY A 454 -3.51 31.75 17.26
C GLY A 454 -3.90 32.39 18.59
N GLU A 455 -3.74 31.67 19.71
CA GLU A 455 -4.02 32.21 21.04
C GLU A 455 -2.88 33.16 21.46
N ASP A 456 -3.22 34.40 21.85
CA ASP A 456 -2.26 35.39 22.34
C ASP A 456 -1.45 34.84 23.53
N LEU A 457 -0.18 34.50 23.27
CA LEU A 457 0.80 34.07 24.28
C LEU A 457 1.06 35.12 25.37
N ILE A 458 0.55 36.34 25.21
CA ILE A 458 0.70 37.44 26.17
C ILE A 458 -0.35 37.37 27.31
N ARG A 459 -1.45 36.62 27.17
CA ARG A 459 -2.51 36.55 28.20
C ARG A 459 -2.44 35.35 29.15
N ALA A 460 -1.49 34.43 28.97
CA ALA A 460 -1.37 33.23 29.81
C ALA A 460 -0.35 33.35 30.95
N GLU A 461 -0.07 34.57 31.42
CA GLU A 461 0.66 34.84 32.67
C GLU A 461 -0.16 35.81 33.54
N VAL A 462 -1.27 35.31 34.10
CA VAL A 462 -1.79 35.71 35.42
C VAL A 462 -2.18 34.44 36.18
#